data_AF-A0A7W7W4E3-F1
#
_entry.id   AF-A0A7W7W4E3-F1
#
_cell.length_a   1.000
_cell.length_b   1.000
_cell.length_c   1.000
_cell.angle_alpha   90.00
_cell.angle_beta   90.00
_cell.angle_gamma   90.00
#
_symmetry.space_group_name_H-M   'P 1'
#
loop_
_entity.id
_entity.type
_entity.pdbx_description
1 polymer ?
#
loop_
_entity_poly.entity_id
_entity_poly.type
_entity_poly.pdbx_seq_one_letter_code
_entity_poly.pdbx_strand_id
1 'polypeptide(L)' 'MIQLEAWRRALDNRRADGSLPTGREIAARFDHKDRWGRLIKQWEQKGRFDKAVV' A
#
# COMPACT_ATOMS: atom_id res chain seq x y z
N MET A 1 -6.42 0.91 10.76
CA MET A 1 -5.19 0.08 10.89
C MET A 1 -4.10 0.67 10.01
N ILE A 2 -2.83 0.64 10.45
CA ILE A 2 -1.68 1.23 9.73
C ILE A 2 -1.53 0.72 8.29
N GLN A 3 -1.96 -0.52 8.02
CA GLN A 3 -1.89 -1.13 6.69
C GLN A 3 -2.92 -0.57 5.71
N LEU A 4 -4.13 -0.26 6.18
CA LEU A 4 -5.16 0.37 5.36
C LEU A 4 -4.77 1.82 5.03
N GLU A 5 -4.19 2.53 6.00
CA GLU A 5 -3.67 3.89 5.79
C GLU A 5 -2.51 3.89 4.79
N ALA A 6 -1.57 2.95 4.92
CA ALA A 6 -0.50 2.77 3.95
C ALA A 6 -1.02 2.43 2.55
N TRP A 7 -2.08 1.63 2.47
CA TRP A 7 -2.71 1.32 1.21
C TRP A 7 -3.39 2.53 0.57
N ARG A 8 -4.21 3.27 1.33
CA ARG A 8 -4.87 4.49 0.84
C ARG A 8 -3.86 5.53 0.39
N ARG A 9 -2.79 5.71 1.14
CA ARG A 9 -1.70 6.58 0.74
C ARG A 9 -0.99 6.11 -0.53
N ALA A 10 -0.84 4.80 -0.74
CA ALA A 10 -0.29 4.26 -1.98
C ALA A 10 -1.19 4.57 -3.20
N LEU A 11 -2.52 4.61 -3.00
CA LEU A 11 -3.47 5.03 -4.03
C LEU A 11 -3.36 6.53 -4.33
N ASP A 12 -3.24 7.36 -3.30
CA ASP A 12 -3.09 8.82 -3.45
C ASP A 12 -1.76 9.22 -4.08
N ASN A 13 -0.73 8.36 -3.96
CA ASN A 13 0.62 8.60 -4.48
C ASN A 13 0.94 7.72 -5.69
N ARG A 14 -0.07 7.43 -6.53
CA ARG A 14 0.16 6.82 -7.85
C ARG A 14 1.09 7.70 -8.68
N ARG A 15 1.94 7.04 -9.46
CA ARG A 15 2.86 7.70 -10.37
C ARG A 15 2.08 8.30 -11.56
N ALA A 16 2.74 9.15 -12.33
CA ALA A 16 2.14 9.79 -13.51
C ALA A 16 1.62 8.78 -14.56
N ASP A 17 2.22 7.59 -14.62
CA ASP A 17 1.77 6.46 -15.46
C ASP A 17 0.63 5.63 -14.83
N GLY A 18 0.11 6.06 -13.68
CA GLY A 18 -0.93 5.36 -12.92
C GLY A 18 -0.44 4.17 -12.10
N SER A 19 0.85 3.82 -12.18
CA SER A 19 1.41 2.70 -11.44
C SER A 19 1.51 3.01 -9.94
N LEU A 20 1.35 1.97 -9.12
CA LEU A 20 1.47 2.07 -7.67
C LEU A 20 2.93 2.19 -7.24
N PRO A 21 3.22 2.92 -6.15
CA PRO A 21 4.54 2.93 -5.55
C PRO A 21 4.99 1.51 -5.16
N THR A 22 6.31 1.31 -5.16
CA THR A 22 6.96 0.07 -4.76
C THR A 22 6.72 -0.23 -3.28
N GLY A 23 6.90 -1.49 -2.86
CA GLY A 23 6.80 -1.85 -1.44
C GLY A 23 7.78 -1.10 -0.55
N ARG A 24 8.96 -0.71 -1.07
CA ARG A 24 9.92 0.15 -0.37
C ARG A 24 9.37 1.56 -0.16
N GLU A 25 8.86 2.19 -1.22
CA GLU A 25 8.27 3.54 -1.14
C GLU A 25 7.05 3.58 -0.21
N ILE A 26 6.23 2.51 -0.23
CA ILE A 26 5.12 2.36 0.71
C ILE A 26 5.64 2.27 2.14
N ALA A 27 6.66 1.44 2.41
CA ALA A 27 7.16 1.19 3.76
C ALA A 27 7.97 2.35 4.37
N ALA A 28 8.69 3.11 3.54
CA ALA A 28 9.59 4.19 3.98
C ALA A 28 8.90 5.25 4.84
N ARG A 29 7.61 5.51 4.59
CA ARG A 29 6.84 6.52 5.34
C ARG A 29 6.26 6.02 6.66
N PHE A 30 6.36 4.72 6.94
CA PHE A 30 5.81 4.08 8.14
C PHE A 30 6.89 3.43 9.01
N ASP A 31 8.16 3.78 8.77
CA ASP A 31 9.33 3.19 9.46
C ASP A 31 9.32 1.65 9.43
N HIS A 32 8.89 1.09 8.30
CA HIS A 32 8.77 -0.34 8.09
C HIS A 32 9.77 -0.86 7.06
N LYS A 33 10.08 -2.16 7.13
CA LYS A 33 10.95 -2.84 6.16
C LYS A 33 10.26 -2.98 4.80
N ASP A 34 11.02 -2.98 3.71
CA ASP A 34 10.52 -3.18 2.33
C ASP A 34 9.57 -4.38 2.17
N ARG A 35 9.83 -5.48 2.90
CA ARG A 35 8.97 -6.67 2.90
C ARG A 35 7.54 -6.34 3.34
N TRP A 36 7.37 -5.45 4.32
CA TRP A 36 6.07 -5.05 4.81
C TRP A 36 5.26 -4.34 3.72
N GLY A 37 5.84 -3.38 2.99
CA GLY A 37 5.11 -2.72 1.90
C GLY A 37 4.84 -3.64 0.70
N ARG A 38 5.67 -4.67 0.47
CA ARG A 38 5.33 -5.74 -0.49
C ARG A 38 4.11 -6.55 -0.04
N LEU A 39 3.98 -6.84 1.26
CA LEU A 39 2.79 -7.50 1.81
C LEU A 39 1.52 -6.65 1.65
N ILE A 40 1.62 -5.32 1.82
CA ILE A 40 0.50 -4.42 1.55
C ILE A 40 -0.01 -4.59 0.12
N LYS A 41 0.88 -4.57 -0.89
CA LYS A 41 0.50 -4.80 -2.29
C LYS A 41 -0.12 -6.19 -2.52
N GLN A 42 0.45 -7.23 -1.91
CA GLN A 42 -0.07 -8.60 -2.05
C GLN A 42 -1.45 -8.76 -1.41
N TRP A 43 -1.69 -8.09 -0.29
CA TRP A 43 -2.97 -8.11 0.38
C TRP A 43 -4.03 -7.37 -0.42
N GLU A 44 -3.67 -6.28 -1.11
CA GLU A 44 -4.61 -5.68 -2.03
C GLU A 44 -4.97 -6.59 -3.19
N GLN A 45 -3.99 -7.24 -3.81
CA GLN A 45 -4.28 -8.18 -4.92
C GLN A 45 -5.24 -9.31 -4.50
N LYS A 46 -5.43 -9.51 -3.19
CA LYS A 46 -6.38 -10.46 -2.59
C LYS A 46 -7.69 -9.80 -2.13
N GLY A 47 -7.93 -8.54 -2.45
CA GLY A 47 -9.11 -7.76 -2.06
C GLY A 47 -9.20 -7.50 -0.55
N ARG A 48 -8.08 -7.50 0.18
CA ARG A 48 -8.10 -7.34 1.64
C ARG A 48 -8.59 -5.96 2.07
N PHE A 49 -8.30 -4.93 1.29
CA PHE A 49 -8.67 -3.56 1.64
C PHE A 49 -9.99 -3.11 1.00
N ASP A 50 -10.44 -3.75 -0.08
CA ASP A 50 -11.77 -3.53 -0.67
C ASP A 50 -12.92 -3.79 0.32
N LYS A 51 -12.77 -4.81 1.18
CA LYS A 51 -13.76 -5.13 2.22
C LYS A 51 -13.77 -4.16 3.40
N ALA A 52 -12.80 -3.25 3.49
CA ALA A 52 -12.67 -2.30 4.59
C ALA A 52 -13.27 -0.92 4.27
N VAL A 53 -13.97 -0.78 3.13
CA VAL A 53 -14.62 0.46 2.66
C VAL A 53 -16.16 0.36 2.78
N VAL A 54 -16.66 -0.22 3.88
CA VAL A 54 -18.08 -0.16 4.26
C VAL A 54 -18.22 0.67 5.54
#